data_AF-A0A7J3DBA8-F1
#
_entry.id   AF-A0A7J3DBA8-F1
#
_cell.length_a   1.000
_cell.length_b   1.000
_cell.length_c   1.000
_cell.angle_alpha   90.00
_cell.angle_beta   90.00
_cell.angle_gamma   90.00
#
_symmetry.space_group_name_H-M   'P 1'
#
loop_
_entity.id
_entity.type
_entity.pdbx_description
1 polymer ?
#
loop_
_entity_poly.entity_id
_entity_poly.type
_entity_poly.pdbx_seq_one_letter_code
_entity_poly.pdbx_strand_id
1 'polypeptide(L)'
;MSSLWMSINRNNVKKKVRLLRLDDLTSHDFKRIIQLDPVIFIPIGATEAHGDHLPLSTDSLQPETIATQLAEKIGGLVAPPIRYGCHSSTKNMPGTISIGFETLKNMVYEILTSLAKNGARKIVILSGHAGAIHMAALKLACQDAVEHFGLKLMLLTDYEIAKEIADEIEFDTTDGHGGFIETARILAIAPHLVKNNRRKGKFIDKKFRIVKDPETCYPDGIVGDPTKATREIGERINERIIERIEQLIRENFGSERHE
;
A
#
# COMPACT_ATOMS: atom_id res chain seq x y z
N MET A 1 49.52 -5.66 -15.15
CA MET A 1 48.68 -5.98 -13.97
C MET A 1 47.28 -5.48 -14.27
N SER A 2 46.53 -6.25 -15.07
CA SER A 2 45.36 -7.06 -14.66
C SER A 2 44.11 -6.19 -14.48
N SER A 3 43.23 -5.98 -15.47
CA SER A 3 42.32 -6.93 -16.15
C SER A 3 41.29 -7.62 -15.23
N LEU A 4 40.56 -6.86 -14.41
CA LEU A 4 39.58 -7.42 -13.46
C LEU A 4 38.17 -6.83 -13.52
N TRP A 5 37.65 -6.41 -14.68
CA TRP A 5 36.21 -6.11 -14.81
C TRP A 5 35.68 -6.49 -16.20
N MET A 6 35.83 -7.76 -16.57
CA MET A 6 35.01 -8.41 -17.58
C MET A 6 34.24 -9.54 -16.91
N SER A 7 32.93 -9.59 -17.16
CA SER A 7 31.93 -10.50 -16.58
C SER A 7 31.30 -10.05 -15.25
N ILE A 8 30.46 -9.01 -15.33
CA ILE A 8 29.36 -8.86 -14.35
C ILE A 8 28.33 -9.94 -14.69
N ASN A 9 28.42 -11.05 -13.98
CA ASN A 9 27.48 -12.16 -14.11
C ASN A 9 26.09 -11.70 -13.64
N ARG A 10 25.03 -11.91 -14.44
CA ARG A 10 23.63 -11.55 -14.10
C ARG A 10 23.19 -12.14 -12.75
N ASN A 11 23.80 -13.25 -12.33
CA ASN A 11 23.53 -13.91 -11.05
C ASN A 11 24.14 -13.17 -9.83
N ASN A 12 25.16 -12.33 -10.00
CA ASN A 12 25.73 -11.53 -8.91
C ASN A 12 24.96 -10.22 -8.67
N VAL A 13 24.28 -9.69 -9.69
CA VAL A 13 23.35 -8.55 -9.53
C VAL A 13 22.15 -8.94 -8.66
N LYS A 14 21.66 -10.17 -8.81
CA LYS A 14 20.58 -10.72 -7.97
C LYS A 14 20.96 -10.91 -6.50
N LYS A 15 22.26 -10.94 -6.15
CA LYS A 15 22.74 -11.30 -4.81
C LYS A 15 23.14 -10.11 -3.93
N LYS A 16 22.98 -8.86 -4.39
CA LYS A 16 23.39 -7.66 -3.64
C LYS A 16 22.51 -6.42 -3.83
N VAL A 17 21.24 -6.60 -4.23
CA VAL A 17 20.25 -5.52 -4.15
C VAL A 17 19.60 -5.63 -2.78
N ARG A 18 20.31 -5.14 -1.75
CA ARG A 18 19.64 -4.71 -0.51
C ARG A 18 18.60 -3.66 -0.91
N LEU A 19 17.44 -3.67 -0.25
CA LEU A 19 16.38 -2.67 -0.38
C LEU A 19 16.90 -1.32 -0.87
N LEU A 20 16.41 -0.86 -2.04
CA LEU A 20 16.75 0.46 -2.56
C LEU A 20 15.51 1.33 -2.46
N ARG A 21 15.44 2.09 -1.37
CA ARG A 21 14.55 3.26 -1.28
C ARG A 21 14.96 4.19 -2.42
N LEU A 22 14.01 4.57 -3.27
CA LEU A 22 14.29 5.38 -4.46
C LEU A 22 14.94 6.70 -4.07
N ASP A 23 14.50 7.27 -2.94
CA ASP A 23 14.99 8.47 -2.29
C ASP A 23 16.37 8.36 -1.62
N ASP A 24 16.92 7.16 -1.47
CA ASP A 24 18.31 6.96 -1.01
C ASP A 24 19.32 6.95 -2.17
N LEU A 25 18.85 6.89 -3.42
CA LEU A 25 19.71 6.79 -4.61
C LEU A 25 20.25 8.15 -5.04
N THR A 26 21.52 8.19 -5.47
CA THR A 26 22.01 9.31 -6.28
C THR A 26 21.38 9.25 -7.67
N SER A 27 21.35 10.39 -8.37
CA SER A 27 20.86 10.45 -9.76
C SER A 27 21.61 9.50 -10.71
N HIS A 28 22.91 9.28 -10.47
CA HIS A 28 23.72 8.33 -11.23
C HIS A 28 23.38 6.87 -10.93
N ASP A 29 23.09 6.53 -9.67
CA ASP A 29 22.62 5.20 -9.29
C ASP A 29 21.26 4.91 -9.91
N PHE A 30 20.31 5.84 -9.76
CA PHE A 30 18.99 5.74 -10.36
C PHE A 30 19.07 5.50 -11.87
N LYS A 31 19.86 6.32 -12.59
CA LYS A 31 20.05 6.18 -14.04
C LYS A 31 20.55 4.79 -14.43
N ARG A 32 21.39 4.13 -13.62
CA ARG A 32 21.86 2.76 -13.88
C ARG A 32 20.81 1.71 -13.57
N ILE A 33 20.18 1.82 -12.41
CA ILE A 33 19.23 0.82 -11.90
C ILE A 33 17.97 0.78 -12.76
N ILE A 34 17.47 1.93 -13.21
CA ILE A 34 16.23 1.98 -14.01
C ILE A 34 16.37 1.24 -15.36
N GLN A 35 17.59 1.10 -15.90
CA GLN A 35 17.87 0.31 -17.10
C GLN A 35 17.70 -1.20 -16.90
N LEU A 36 17.66 -1.66 -15.65
CA LEU A 36 17.37 -3.05 -15.31
C LEU A 36 15.86 -3.35 -15.32
N ASP A 37 15.03 -2.36 -15.66
CA ASP A 37 13.57 -2.44 -15.66
C ASP A 37 12.99 -2.99 -14.34
N PRO A 38 13.36 -2.38 -13.19
CA PRO A 38 12.89 -2.82 -11.89
C PRO A 38 11.39 -2.54 -11.72
N VAL A 39 10.74 -3.32 -10.85
CA VAL A 39 9.44 -2.94 -10.31
C VAL A 39 9.62 -1.77 -9.35
N ILE A 40 8.83 -0.71 -9.52
CA ILE A 40 8.75 0.40 -8.56
C ILE A 40 7.47 0.25 -7.74
N PHE A 41 7.62 0.07 -6.44
CA PHE A 41 6.53 0.06 -5.47
C PHE A 41 6.26 1.48 -4.99
N ILE A 42 5.01 1.93 -5.06
CA ILE A 42 4.57 3.23 -4.57
C ILE A 42 3.57 2.99 -3.42
N PRO A 43 4.02 3.13 -2.16
CA PRO A 43 3.11 3.10 -1.02
C PRO A 43 2.27 4.38 -1.01
N ILE A 44 0.95 4.22 -0.96
CA ILE A 44 0.01 5.32 -0.77
C ILE A 44 -0.84 4.99 0.45
N GLY A 45 -0.81 5.85 1.45
CA GLY A 45 -1.65 5.75 2.62
C GLY A 45 -2.53 6.97 2.80
N ALA A 46 -2.92 7.17 4.05
CA ALA A 46 -3.61 8.34 4.50
C ALA A 46 -3.23 8.65 5.96
N THR A 47 -3.64 9.83 6.42
CA THR A 47 -3.60 10.20 7.83
C THR A 47 -5.05 10.21 8.32
N GLU A 48 -5.45 9.14 9.01
CA GLU A 48 -6.86 8.81 9.27
C GLU A 48 -7.10 8.29 10.69
N ALA A 49 -8.18 8.75 11.32
CA ALA A 49 -8.64 8.21 12.61
C ALA A 49 -9.09 6.75 12.51
N HIS A 50 -8.50 5.89 13.35
CA HIS A 50 -8.74 4.44 13.42
C HIS A 50 -9.15 4.01 14.84
N GLY A 51 -10.17 4.69 15.38
CA GLY A 51 -10.59 4.51 16.76
C GLY A 51 -9.62 5.16 17.75
N ASP A 52 -9.75 4.77 19.02
CA ASP A 52 -8.94 5.26 20.13
C ASP A 52 -7.70 4.39 20.42
N HIS A 53 -7.50 3.31 19.66
CA HIS A 53 -6.41 2.36 19.86
C HIS A 53 -5.33 2.35 18.78
N LEU A 54 -5.63 2.73 17.54
CA LEU A 54 -4.65 2.75 16.43
C LEU A 54 -4.12 4.16 16.14
N PRO A 55 -2.88 4.28 15.62
CA PRO A 55 -2.31 5.56 15.23
C PRO A 55 -2.97 6.11 13.96
N LEU A 56 -2.92 7.44 13.80
CA LEU A 56 -3.37 8.13 12.58
C LEU A 56 -2.62 7.69 11.30
N SER A 57 -1.45 7.07 11.46
CA SER A 57 -0.58 6.62 10.37
C SER A 57 -0.84 5.19 9.92
N THR A 58 -1.92 4.54 10.40
CA THR A 58 -2.24 3.12 10.11
C THR A 58 -2.17 2.82 8.61
N ASP A 59 -2.87 3.61 7.80
CA ASP A 59 -2.92 3.47 6.33
C ASP A 59 -1.59 3.74 5.64
N SER A 60 -0.66 4.44 6.29
CA SER A 60 0.67 4.70 5.73
C SER A 60 1.66 3.59 6.10
N LEU A 61 1.63 3.13 7.36
CA LEU A 61 2.55 2.12 7.87
C LEU A 61 2.37 0.76 7.19
N GLN A 62 1.11 0.37 6.93
CA GLN A 62 0.77 -0.91 6.30
C GLN A 62 1.41 -1.07 4.90
N PRO A 63 1.06 -0.25 3.90
CA PRO A 63 1.59 -0.41 2.54
C PRO A 63 3.09 -0.10 2.45
N GLU A 64 3.63 0.81 3.29
CA GLU A 64 5.06 1.11 3.33
C GLU A 64 5.87 -0.12 3.78
N THR A 65 5.36 -0.84 4.78
CA THR A 65 5.98 -2.09 5.26
C THR A 65 5.89 -3.20 4.22
N ILE A 66 4.71 -3.41 3.64
CA ILE A 66 4.51 -4.45 2.62
C ILE A 66 5.36 -4.18 1.37
N ALA A 67 5.39 -2.95 0.88
CA ALA A 67 6.24 -2.55 -0.26
C ALA A 67 7.73 -2.81 0.01
N THR A 68 8.18 -2.47 1.21
CA THR A 68 9.56 -2.68 1.66
C THR A 68 9.93 -4.16 1.66
N GLN A 69 9.10 -5.00 2.30
CA GLN A 69 9.35 -6.44 2.38
C GLN A 69 9.26 -7.12 1.01
N LEU A 70 8.34 -6.68 0.13
CA LEU A 70 8.29 -7.13 -1.26
C LEU A 70 9.57 -6.78 -2.02
N ALA A 71 10.03 -5.54 -1.93
CA ALA A 71 11.25 -5.10 -2.59
C ALA A 71 12.49 -5.85 -2.08
N GLU A 72 12.54 -6.18 -0.78
CA GLU A 72 13.58 -7.04 -0.21
C GLU A 72 13.52 -8.49 -0.73
N LYS A 73 12.31 -9.04 -0.86
CA LYS A 73 12.08 -10.44 -1.24
C LYS A 73 12.31 -10.69 -2.72
N ILE A 74 11.76 -9.84 -3.59
CA ILE A 74 11.75 -10.06 -5.05
C ILE A 74 12.62 -9.06 -5.84
N GLY A 75 13.18 -8.06 -5.16
CA GLY A 75 13.91 -6.96 -5.79
C GLY A 75 12.97 -5.88 -6.32
N GLY A 76 13.43 -4.64 -6.27
CA GLY A 76 12.68 -3.48 -6.77
C GLY A 76 13.12 -2.19 -6.10
N LEU A 77 12.44 -1.10 -6.43
CA LEU A 77 12.60 0.19 -5.78
C LEU A 77 11.34 0.53 -4.99
N VAL A 78 11.48 1.11 -3.81
CA VAL A 78 10.35 1.66 -3.06
C VAL A 78 10.39 3.18 -3.16
N ALA A 79 9.38 3.77 -3.78
CA ALA A 79 9.25 5.22 -3.89
C ALA A 79 8.96 5.86 -2.50
N PRO A 80 9.17 7.18 -2.34
CA PRO A 80 8.69 7.90 -1.16
C PRO A 80 7.19 7.66 -0.95
N PRO A 81 6.75 7.35 0.28
CA PRO A 81 5.34 7.09 0.54
C PRO A 81 4.51 8.38 0.45
N ILE A 82 3.31 8.29 -0.09
CA ILE A 82 2.30 9.36 -0.01
C ILE A 82 1.47 9.12 1.25
N ARG A 83 1.54 10.03 2.23
CA ARG A 83 0.87 9.85 3.54
C ARG A 83 -0.45 10.60 3.69
N TYR A 84 -0.95 11.19 2.61
CA TYR A 84 -2.22 11.93 2.56
C TYR A 84 -3.13 11.32 1.51
N GLY A 85 -4.43 11.23 1.85
CA GLY A 85 -5.44 10.61 1.01
C GLY A 85 -6.75 11.39 0.99
N CYS A 86 -7.68 10.95 0.15
CA CYS A 86 -9.02 11.52 0.06
C CYS A 86 -10.00 10.74 0.95
N HIS A 87 -10.47 11.36 2.03
CA HIS A 87 -11.37 10.73 2.99
C HIS A 87 -12.81 11.13 2.72
N SER A 88 -13.69 10.13 2.64
CA SER A 88 -15.14 10.35 2.60
C SER A 88 -15.80 10.09 3.96
N SER A 89 -15.36 9.05 4.67
CA SER A 89 -16.08 8.50 5.84
C SER A 89 -15.65 9.12 7.17
N THR A 90 -14.36 9.37 7.36
CA THR A 90 -13.73 9.79 8.62
C THR A 90 -13.24 11.24 8.59
N LYS A 91 -13.56 11.99 7.52
CA LYS A 91 -13.00 13.31 7.20
C LYS A 91 -13.13 14.37 8.31
N ASN A 92 -14.12 14.23 9.17
CA ASN A 92 -14.41 15.16 10.27
C ASN A 92 -13.86 14.68 11.62
N MET A 93 -13.28 13.48 11.69
CA MET A 93 -12.72 12.95 12.93
C MET A 93 -11.41 13.67 13.28
N PRO A 94 -11.16 13.96 14.57
CA PRO A 94 -9.95 14.66 15.00
C PRO A 94 -8.67 13.96 14.53
N GLY A 95 -7.78 14.72 13.89
CA GLY A 95 -6.50 14.22 13.39
C GLY A 95 -6.53 13.67 11.96
N THR A 96 -7.71 13.36 11.40
CA THR A 96 -7.82 12.99 9.98
C THR A 96 -7.44 14.19 9.11
N ILE A 97 -6.53 13.99 8.15
CA ILE A 97 -6.10 15.02 7.19
C ILE A 97 -6.49 14.56 5.79
N SER A 98 -7.49 15.22 5.21
CA SER A 98 -8.03 14.87 3.90
C SER A 98 -7.64 15.87 2.82
N ILE A 99 -7.16 15.36 1.68
CA ILE A 99 -6.98 16.15 0.45
C ILE A 99 -8.14 15.89 -0.52
N GLY A 100 -8.34 16.82 -1.45
CA GLY A 100 -9.38 16.70 -2.46
C GLY A 100 -9.11 15.58 -3.47
N PHE A 101 -10.19 15.06 -4.06
CA PHE A 101 -10.14 14.02 -5.10
C PHE A 101 -9.21 14.40 -6.26
N GLU A 102 -9.41 15.59 -6.85
CA GLU A 102 -8.58 16.07 -7.96
C GLU A 102 -7.12 16.26 -7.55
N THR A 103 -6.86 16.69 -6.31
CA THR A 103 -5.50 16.82 -5.79
C THR A 103 -4.80 15.46 -5.73
N LEU A 104 -5.45 14.44 -5.18
CA LEU A 104 -4.88 13.10 -5.10
C LEU A 104 -4.67 12.51 -6.50
N LYS A 105 -5.68 12.58 -7.38
CA LYS A 105 -5.61 12.10 -8.76
C LYS A 105 -4.44 12.75 -9.51
N ASN A 106 -4.38 14.09 -9.52
CA ASN A 106 -3.37 14.82 -10.27
C ASN A 106 -1.97 14.58 -9.71
N MET A 107 -1.82 14.56 -8.38
CA MET A 107 -0.53 14.24 -7.74
C MET A 107 -0.01 12.87 -8.16
N VAL A 108 -0.86 11.84 -8.12
CA VAL A 108 -0.46 10.47 -8.50
C VAL A 108 -0.16 10.39 -9.99
N TYR A 109 -0.99 11.01 -10.84
CA TYR A 109 -0.74 11.07 -12.28
C TYR A 109 0.60 11.76 -12.62
N GLU A 110 0.92 12.88 -11.96
CA GLU A 110 2.18 13.60 -12.15
C GLU A 110 3.40 12.79 -11.68
N ILE A 111 3.27 12.07 -10.56
CA ILE A 111 4.31 11.16 -10.07
C ILE A 111 4.55 10.04 -11.10
N LEU A 112 3.49 9.37 -11.56
CA LEU A 112 3.58 8.31 -12.57
C LEU A 112 4.19 8.82 -13.88
N THR A 113 3.77 10.01 -14.33
CA THR A 113 4.32 10.71 -15.50
C THR A 113 5.81 10.96 -15.35
N SER A 114 6.25 11.46 -14.19
CA SER A 114 7.66 11.73 -13.91
C SER A 114 8.49 10.45 -13.92
N LEU A 115 8.00 9.38 -13.27
CA LEU A 115 8.66 8.08 -13.27
C LEU A 115 8.75 7.48 -14.68
N ALA A 116 7.67 7.54 -15.46
CA ALA A 116 7.62 7.05 -16.83
C ALA A 116 8.63 7.77 -17.74
N LYS A 117 8.70 9.11 -17.65
CA LYS A 117 9.68 9.94 -18.36
C LYS A 117 11.12 9.61 -17.97
N ASN A 118 11.33 9.18 -16.73
CA ASN A 118 12.63 8.74 -16.21
C ASN A 118 12.96 7.26 -16.48
N GLY A 119 12.13 6.55 -17.27
CA GLY A 119 12.41 5.20 -17.74
C GLY A 119 11.71 4.08 -16.99
N ALA A 120 10.88 4.38 -15.99
CA ALA A 120 10.07 3.37 -15.30
C ALA A 120 9.05 2.72 -16.25
N ARG A 121 8.89 1.40 -16.18
CA ARG A 121 7.88 0.67 -16.98
C ARG A 121 7.00 -0.27 -16.18
N LYS A 122 7.45 -0.73 -15.00
CA LYS A 122 6.70 -1.62 -14.10
C LYS A 122 6.45 -0.93 -12.77
N ILE A 123 5.18 -0.71 -12.42
CA ILE A 123 4.79 0.02 -11.22
C ILE A 123 3.71 -0.78 -10.46
N VAL A 124 3.88 -0.89 -9.15
CA VAL A 124 2.86 -1.41 -8.23
C VAL A 124 2.52 -0.31 -7.26
N ILE A 125 1.28 0.16 -7.27
CA ILE A 125 0.75 1.04 -6.23
C ILE A 125 0.08 0.17 -5.18
N LEU A 126 0.49 0.35 -3.92
CA LEU A 126 -0.12 -0.29 -2.76
C LEU A 126 -0.83 0.78 -1.94
N SER A 127 -2.16 0.77 -1.97
CA SER A 127 -2.97 1.61 -1.10
C SER A 127 -3.20 0.93 0.26
N GLY A 128 -2.90 1.64 1.34
CA GLY A 128 -3.32 1.25 2.69
C GLY A 128 -4.67 1.87 3.09
N HIS A 129 -5.24 2.73 2.26
CA HIS A 129 -6.56 3.32 2.48
C HIS A 129 -7.54 2.82 1.41
N ALA A 130 -8.60 2.12 1.84
CA ALA A 130 -9.56 1.46 0.94
C ALA A 130 -10.83 2.29 0.66
N GLY A 131 -10.85 3.58 1.02
CA GLY A 131 -12.00 4.45 0.79
C GLY A 131 -12.36 4.57 -0.69
N ALA A 132 -13.64 4.45 -1.03
CA ALA A 132 -14.09 4.39 -2.43
C ALA A 132 -13.69 5.62 -3.27
N ILE A 133 -13.79 6.83 -2.70
CA ILE A 133 -13.41 8.07 -3.39
C ILE A 133 -11.88 8.13 -3.59
N HIS A 134 -11.11 7.70 -2.60
CA HIS A 134 -9.65 7.59 -2.71
C HIS A 134 -9.25 6.62 -3.82
N MET A 135 -9.78 5.39 -3.79
CA MET A 135 -9.46 4.37 -4.77
C MET A 135 -9.89 4.75 -6.18
N ALA A 136 -11.01 5.45 -6.33
CA ALA A 136 -11.43 6.00 -7.62
C ALA A 136 -10.43 7.06 -8.15
N ALA A 137 -9.90 7.94 -7.29
CA ALA A 137 -8.89 8.92 -7.69
C ALA A 137 -7.61 8.24 -8.17
N LEU A 138 -7.12 7.24 -7.42
CA LEU A 138 -5.96 6.45 -7.80
C LEU A 138 -6.20 5.71 -9.12
N LYS A 139 -7.36 5.07 -9.27
CA LYS A 139 -7.70 4.29 -10.47
C LYS A 139 -7.71 5.16 -11.73
N LEU A 140 -8.32 6.35 -11.68
CA LEU A 140 -8.31 7.27 -12.82
C LEU A 140 -6.89 7.74 -13.16
N ALA A 141 -6.09 8.12 -12.15
CA ALA A 141 -4.70 8.53 -12.37
C ALA A 141 -3.87 7.41 -13.03
N CYS A 142 -4.06 6.16 -12.59
CA CYS A 142 -3.44 4.98 -13.16
C CYS A 142 -3.87 4.73 -14.60
N GLN A 143 -5.17 4.83 -14.90
CA GLN A 143 -5.70 4.66 -16.26
C GLN A 143 -5.11 5.71 -17.21
N ASP A 144 -5.15 6.98 -16.82
CA ASP A 144 -4.58 8.07 -17.59
C ASP A 144 -3.08 7.82 -17.85
N ALA A 145 -2.32 7.40 -16.84
CA ALA A 145 -0.89 7.13 -17.00
C ALA A 145 -0.59 5.91 -17.90
N VAL A 146 -1.37 4.83 -17.79
CA VAL A 146 -1.22 3.65 -18.67
C VAL A 146 -1.53 4.00 -20.11
N GLU A 147 -2.60 4.75 -20.37
CA GLU A 147 -2.98 5.20 -21.72
C GLU A 147 -1.90 6.06 -22.37
N HIS A 148 -1.30 6.99 -21.61
CA HIS A 148 -0.31 7.92 -22.15
C HIS A 148 1.10 7.34 -22.27
N PHE A 149 1.50 6.40 -21.39
CA PHE A 149 2.89 5.95 -21.28
C PHE A 149 3.11 4.44 -21.48
N GLY A 150 2.05 3.64 -21.63
CA GLY A 150 2.15 2.19 -21.85
C GLY A 150 2.78 1.43 -20.66
N LEU A 151 2.51 1.88 -19.44
CA LEU A 151 3.05 1.27 -18.22
C LEU A 151 2.42 -0.10 -17.95
N LYS A 152 3.22 -1.06 -17.47
CA LYS A 152 2.70 -2.22 -16.73
C LYS A 152 2.43 -1.75 -15.30
N LEU A 153 1.16 -1.49 -14.98
CA LEU A 153 0.77 -0.89 -13.70
C LEU A 153 -0.27 -1.75 -12.99
N MET A 154 -0.01 -2.05 -11.71
CA MET A 154 -0.98 -2.66 -10.81
C MET A 154 -1.36 -1.67 -9.71
N LEU A 155 -2.66 -1.52 -9.44
CA LEU A 155 -3.19 -0.78 -8.30
C LEU A 155 -3.87 -1.79 -7.38
N LEU A 156 -3.36 -1.92 -6.17
CA LEU A 156 -3.85 -2.86 -5.17
C LEU A 156 -4.17 -2.13 -3.87
N THR A 157 -5.01 -2.75 -3.04
CA THR A 157 -5.16 -2.41 -1.62
C THR A 157 -4.80 -3.63 -0.81
N ASP A 158 -3.93 -3.45 0.17
CA ASP A 158 -3.48 -4.55 1.01
C ASP A 158 -4.61 -5.07 1.92
N TYR A 159 -5.61 -4.23 2.22
CA TYR A 159 -6.82 -4.60 2.95
C TYR A 159 -7.76 -5.51 2.16
N GLU A 160 -7.97 -5.25 0.86
CA GLU A 160 -8.79 -6.15 0.02
C GLU A 160 -8.10 -7.50 -0.18
N ILE A 161 -6.77 -7.50 -0.34
CA ILE A 161 -6.00 -8.74 -0.41
C ILE A 161 -6.10 -9.51 0.91
N ALA A 162 -6.00 -8.83 2.06
CA ALA A 162 -6.19 -9.44 3.38
C ALA A 162 -7.59 -10.09 3.51
N LYS A 163 -8.61 -9.48 2.91
CA LYS A 163 -9.97 -10.04 2.86
C LYS A 163 -10.11 -11.23 1.91
N GLU A 164 -9.39 -11.26 0.79
CA GLU A 164 -9.38 -12.41 -0.14
C GLU A 164 -8.84 -13.68 0.54
N ILE A 165 -7.84 -13.53 1.41
CA ILE A 165 -7.23 -14.64 2.15
C ILE A 165 -7.88 -14.89 3.52
N ALA A 166 -9.01 -14.23 3.80
CA ALA A 166 -9.67 -14.24 5.08
C ALA A 166 -10.15 -15.62 5.53
N ASP A 167 -10.55 -16.49 4.61
CA ASP A 167 -11.04 -17.83 4.94
C ASP A 167 -9.96 -18.70 5.64
N GLU A 168 -8.68 -18.30 5.54
CA GLU A 168 -7.57 -18.96 6.22
C GLU A 168 -7.29 -18.41 7.63
N ILE A 169 -7.97 -17.33 8.02
CA ILE A 169 -7.75 -16.56 9.24
C ILE A 169 -9.11 -16.27 9.89
N GLU A 170 -9.44 -16.95 10.98
CA GLU A 170 -10.72 -16.74 11.67
C GLU A 170 -10.85 -15.30 12.20
N PHE A 171 -11.64 -14.46 11.51
CA PHE A 171 -12.06 -13.13 11.99
C PHE A 171 -13.51 -12.82 11.60
N ASP A 172 -14.08 -11.79 12.23
CA ASP A 172 -15.47 -11.36 12.02
C ASP A 172 -15.63 -10.73 10.63
N THR A 173 -16.47 -11.29 9.76
CA THR A 173 -16.69 -10.77 8.39
C THR A 173 -17.27 -9.36 8.33
N THR A 174 -17.72 -8.83 9.47
CA THR A 174 -18.11 -7.42 9.61
C THR A 174 -16.94 -6.44 9.74
N ASP A 175 -15.69 -6.92 9.65
CA ASP A 175 -14.48 -6.08 9.71
C ASP A 175 -14.43 -5.05 8.57
N GLY A 176 -14.17 -3.79 8.94
CA GLY A 176 -14.27 -2.67 8.02
C GLY A 176 -13.17 -1.62 8.16
N HIS A 177 -12.96 -1.12 9.38
CA HIS A 177 -12.17 0.10 9.63
C HIS A 177 -11.69 0.13 11.07
N GLY A 178 -10.39 0.32 11.33
CA GLY A 178 -9.80 0.20 12.67
C GLY A 178 -10.04 -1.16 13.32
N GLY A 179 -10.42 -2.15 12.51
CA GLY A 179 -10.94 -3.44 12.92
C GLY A 179 -9.85 -4.44 13.27
N PHE A 180 -10.23 -5.72 13.28
CA PHE A 180 -9.37 -6.85 13.55
C PHE A 180 -8.14 -6.89 12.63
N ILE A 181 -8.33 -6.78 11.30
CA ILE A 181 -7.24 -6.92 10.32
C ILE A 181 -6.17 -5.85 10.56
N GLU A 182 -6.58 -4.58 10.54
CA GLU A 182 -5.65 -3.46 10.68
C GLU A 182 -4.99 -3.45 12.06
N THR A 183 -5.74 -3.79 13.11
CA THR A 183 -5.18 -3.88 14.46
C THR A 183 -4.11 -4.96 14.55
N ALA A 184 -4.39 -6.16 14.02
CA ALA A 184 -3.43 -7.25 14.01
C ALA A 184 -2.16 -6.85 13.25
N ARG A 185 -2.33 -6.27 12.06
CA ARG A 185 -1.21 -5.82 11.21
C ARG A 185 -0.38 -4.74 11.88
N ILE A 186 -0.98 -3.73 12.52
CA ILE A 186 -0.22 -2.70 13.23
C ILE A 186 0.45 -3.23 14.51
N LEU A 187 -0.14 -4.22 15.20
CA LEU A 187 0.55 -4.92 16.31
C LEU A 187 1.82 -5.65 15.86
N ALA A 188 1.86 -6.10 14.61
CA ALA A 188 3.07 -6.66 14.00
C ALA A 188 4.06 -5.58 13.55
N ILE A 189 3.58 -4.50 12.94
CA ILE A 189 4.42 -3.47 12.32
C ILE A 189 4.98 -2.47 13.35
N ALA A 190 4.11 -1.93 14.21
CA ALA A 190 4.42 -0.86 15.14
C ALA A 190 3.67 -1.02 16.48
N PRO A 191 3.93 -2.09 17.23
CA PRO A 191 3.20 -2.44 18.47
C PRO A 191 3.21 -1.31 19.51
N HIS A 192 4.28 -0.52 19.56
CA HIS A 192 4.44 0.60 20.49
C HIS A 192 3.47 1.77 20.23
N LEU A 193 2.83 1.81 19.05
CA LEU A 193 1.83 2.81 18.69
C LEU A 193 0.40 2.38 19.04
N VAL A 194 0.17 1.08 19.28
CA VAL A 194 -1.16 0.53 19.59
C VAL A 194 -1.45 0.74 21.07
N LYS A 195 -2.62 1.29 21.38
CA LYS A 195 -3.09 1.44 22.76
C LYS A 195 -3.91 0.21 23.18
N ASN A 196 -3.95 -0.05 24.49
CA ASN A 196 -4.56 -1.26 25.04
C ASN A 196 -6.09 -1.20 25.17
N ASN A 197 -6.72 -0.04 24.99
CA ASN A 197 -8.17 0.22 25.09
C ASN A 197 -8.98 -0.26 23.88
N ARG A 198 -8.67 -1.44 23.35
CA ARG A 198 -9.37 -2.02 22.20
C ARG A 198 -10.80 -2.42 22.57
N ARG A 199 -11.76 -2.06 21.73
CA ARG A 199 -13.17 -2.40 21.90
C ARG A 199 -13.85 -2.65 20.56
N LYS A 200 -14.90 -3.46 20.58
CA LYS A 200 -15.75 -3.67 19.40
C LYS A 200 -16.38 -2.34 18.98
N GLY A 201 -16.20 -2.00 17.72
CA GLY A 201 -16.78 -0.82 17.10
C GLY A 201 -18.17 -1.07 16.53
N LYS A 202 -18.92 0.01 16.33
CA LYS A 202 -20.24 -0.03 15.70
C LYS A 202 -20.21 0.69 14.37
N PHE A 203 -20.85 0.09 13.38
CA PHE A 203 -21.21 0.74 12.12
C PHE A 203 -22.71 1.03 12.10
N ILE A 204 -23.08 2.27 11.79
CA ILE A 204 -24.47 2.69 11.63
C ILE A 204 -24.75 2.86 10.14
N ASP A 205 -25.33 1.83 9.53
CA ASP A 205 -25.75 1.88 8.12
C ASP A 205 -26.92 2.86 7.92
N LYS A 206 -26.67 3.92 7.14
CA LYS A 206 -27.68 4.91 6.74
C LYS A 206 -28.34 4.55 5.40
N LYS A 207 -28.07 3.37 4.85
CA LYS A 207 -28.52 2.87 3.56
C LYS A 207 -28.18 3.87 2.45
N PHE A 208 -29.14 4.18 1.57
CA PHE A 208 -28.97 5.06 0.43
C PHE A 208 -28.87 6.57 0.78
N ARG A 209 -28.83 6.93 2.06
CA ARG A 209 -28.80 8.34 2.47
C ARG A 209 -27.39 8.91 2.39
N ILE A 210 -27.24 10.00 1.64
CA ILE A 210 -26.06 10.87 1.71
C ILE A 210 -26.16 11.72 2.97
N VAL A 211 -25.11 11.68 3.79
CA VAL A 211 -25.05 12.40 5.07
C VAL A 211 -24.01 13.52 5.03
N LYS A 212 -24.32 14.63 5.68
CA LYS A 212 -23.39 15.76 5.84
C LYS A 212 -22.19 15.38 6.70
N ASP A 213 -22.47 14.63 7.77
CA ASP A 213 -21.54 14.24 8.84
C ASP A 213 -21.33 12.71 8.80
N PRO A 214 -20.53 12.20 7.86
CA PRO A 214 -20.35 10.76 7.62
C PRO A 214 -19.70 10.01 8.78
N GLU A 215 -18.96 10.70 9.65
CA GLU A 215 -18.41 10.15 10.88
C GLU A 215 -19.49 9.65 11.84
N THR A 216 -20.74 10.12 11.70
CA THR A 216 -21.88 9.61 12.48
C THR A 216 -22.24 8.17 12.14
N CYS A 217 -21.76 7.64 11.01
CA CYS A 217 -21.84 6.21 10.68
C CYS A 217 -20.80 5.38 11.44
N TYR A 218 -19.79 6.02 12.04
CA TYR A 218 -18.63 5.43 12.71
C TYR A 218 -18.48 6.04 14.11
N PRO A 219 -19.47 5.92 15.01
CA PRO A 219 -19.48 6.61 16.30
C PRO A 219 -18.25 6.32 17.18
N ASP A 220 -17.66 5.15 17.00
CA ASP A 220 -16.48 4.71 17.76
C ASP A 220 -15.17 4.88 16.97
N GLY A 221 -15.23 5.32 15.71
CA GLY A 221 -14.09 5.30 14.79
C GLY A 221 -13.62 3.89 14.42
N ILE A 222 -14.40 2.86 14.73
CA ILE A 222 -14.08 1.44 14.54
C ILE A 222 -15.30 0.73 13.93
N VAL A 223 -15.06 -0.12 12.94
CA VAL A 223 -16.01 -1.06 12.34
C VAL A 223 -15.38 -2.45 12.37
N GLY A 224 -15.93 -3.31 13.22
CA GLY A 224 -15.38 -4.65 13.49
C GLY A 224 -15.00 -4.82 14.96
N ASP A 225 -14.27 -5.89 15.26
CA ASP A 225 -13.85 -6.24 16.63
C ASP A 225 -12.33 -6.47 16.74
N PRO A 226 -11.56 -5.48 17.18
CA PRO A 226 -10.11 -5.58 17.30
C PRO A 226 -9.63 -6.31 18.56
N THR A 227 -10.53 -6.76 19.45
CA THR A 227 -10.16 -7.23 20.79
C THR A 227 -9.33 -8.51 20.78
N LYS A 228 -9.54 -9.37 19.77
CA LYS A 228 -8.82 -10.63 19.58
C LYS A 228 -7.59 -10.53 18.69
N ALA A 229 -7.30 -9.36 18.12
CA ALA A 229 -6.14 -9.17 17.27
C ALA A 229 -4.84 -9.41 18.06
N THR A 230 -3.89 -10.13 17.48
CA THR A 230 -2.55 -10.34 18.07
C THR A 230 -1.47 -10.02 17.06
N ARG A 231 -0.23 -9.86 17.55
CA ARG A 231 0.94 -9.66 16.70
C ARG A 231 1.12 -10.83 15.73
N GLU A 232 1.02 -12.05 16.24
CA GLU A 232 1.28 -13.29 15.49
C GLU A 232 0.28 -13.45 14.34
N ILE A 233 -0.97 -13.03 14.55
CA ILE A 233 -1.98 -12.99 13.50
C ILE A 233 -1.63 -11.93 12.45
N GLY A 234 -1.18 -10.75 12.88
CA GLY A 234 -0.72 -9.68 11.98
C GLY A 234 0.48 -10.08 11.12
N GLU A 235 1.45 -10.78 11.69
CA GLU A 235 2.60 -11.33 10.98
C GLU A 235 2.14 -12.29 9.88
N ARG A 236 1.26 -13.24 10.21
CA ARG A 236 0.66 -14.16 9.24
C ARG A 236 -0.11 -13.45 8.13
N ILE A 237 -0.93 -12.45 8.47
CA ILE A 237 -1.65 -11.65 7.46
C ILE A 237 -0.67 -10.98 6.50
N ASN A 238 0.36 -10.32 7.03
CA ASN A 238 1.35 -9.61 6.22
C ASN A 238 2.13 -10.57 5.31
N GLU A 239 2.56 -11.73 5.82
CA GLU A 239 3.23 -12.76 5.02
C GLU A 239 2.37 -13.21 3.84
N ARG A 240 1.09 -13.49 4.07
CA ARG A 240 0.16 -13.93 3.03
C ARG A 240 -0.15 -12.85 2.00
N ILE A 241 -0.29 -11.59 2.43
CA ILE A 241 -0.41 -10.45 1.51
C ILE A 241 0.82 -10.38 0.59
N ILE A 242 2.02 -10.51 1.15
CA ILE A 242 3.27 -10.48 0.37
C ILE A 242 3.33 -11.63 -0.64
N GLU A 243 2.98 -12.85 -0.21
CA GLU A 243 2.91 -14.02 -1.11
C GLU A 243 1.93 -13.80 -2.26
N ARG A 244 0.74 -13.26 -1.97
CA ARG A 244 -0.29 -12.99 -2.96
C ARG A 244 0.15 -11.92 -3.95
N ILE A 245 0.72 -10.82 -3.47
CA ILE A 245 1.22 -9.74 -4.34
C ILE A 245 2.40 -10.23 -5.20
N GLU A 246 3.32 -11.00 -4.63
CA GLU A 246 4.42 -11.62 -5.41
C GLU A 246 3.87 -12.49 -6.55
N GLN A 247 2.86 -13.31 -6.27
CA GLN A 247 2.21 -14.13 -7.29
C GLN A 247 1.60 -13.25 -8.40
N LEU A 248 0.82 -12.23 -8.03
CA LEU A 248 0.19 -11.32 -9.00
C LEU A 248 1.23 -10.59 -9.86
N ILE A 249 2.36 -10.17 -9.27
CA ILE A 249 3.47 -9.55 -10.01
C ILE A 249 4.07 -10.53 -11.02
N ARG A 250 4.28 -11.81 -10.65
CA ARG A 250 4.78 -12.82 -11.59
C ARG A 250 3.81 -13.05 -12.76
N GLU A 251 2.52 -13.11 -12.47
CA GLU A 251 1.47 -13.33 -13.47
C GLU A 251 1.35 -12.15 -14.44
N ASN A 252 1.44 -10.91 -13.95
CA ASN A 252 1.18 -9.71 -14.76
C ASN A 252 2.45 -9.10 -15.38
N PHE A 253 3.58 -9.16 -14.67
CA PHE A 253 4.85 -8.53 -15.08
C PHE A 253 5.90 -9.54 -15.56
N GLY A 254 5.66 -10.83 -15.39
CA GLY A 254 6.46 -11.90 -15.98
C GLY A 254 6.59 -11.75 -17.50
N SER A 255 7.69 -12.25 -18.05
CA SER A 255 7.83 -12.36 -19.50
C SER A 255 6.84 -13.41 -19.99
N GLU A 256 5.94 -13.05 -20.91
CA GLU A 256 5.26 -14.04 -21.74
C GLU A 256 6.38 -14.86 -22.41
N ARG A 257 6.46 -16.15 -22.07
CA ARG A 257 7.12 -17.09 -22.98
C ARG A 257 6.18 -17.19 -24.16
N HIS A 258 6.40 -16.36 -25.18
CA HIS A 258 5.91 -16.68 -26.50
C HIS A 258 6.60 -17.99 -26.90
N GLU A 259 5.82 -19.08 -26.87
CA GLU A 259 6.12 -20.31 -27.61
C GLU A 259 6.10 -20.03 -29.12
#